data_AF-A0A1V6F172-F1
#
_entry.id   AF-A0A1V6F172-F1
#
_cell.length_a   1.000
_cell.length_b   1.000
_cell.length_c   1.000
_cell.angle_alpha   90.00
_cell.angle_beta   90.00
_cell.angle_gamma   90.00
#
_symmetry.space_group_name_H-M   'P 1'
#
loop_
_entity.id
_entity.type
_entity.pdbx_description
1 polymer ?
#
loop_
_entity_poly.entity_id
_entity_poly.type
_entity_poly.pdbx_seq_one_letter_code
_entity_poly.pdbx_strand_id
1 'polypeptide(L)'
;MIAIRSNFFYTRTVPCELWFLDRGKPDCPNEPSPPAPLPGGEGSKKSHYRGGYDFAGLVDRARELRVKQTPAEELFWELVRDRRFMGLKFRRQHQVGDYILDFYCHEAKLAVELDGAAHEQRRDKDAKRDTYLKSQGIQVLRIPNETLINSTAAALEQIGDQISTPSKSIGQKESLLPSPSGRGVGGEGRFSSPLNRKGHILMIDARNIYQKVTRKIYDFSPEQEQNLLAIVWLYRGQTERYLDLVAGYCRRMLDERAACITAQDDDGQPIEPLPDFIVSLAVLRSAIAPFLKALDKNASHADPLKELDAALPAFKSDTQVFQKSIAKEQAAWKGQKTSNGALKKAVERLAPLAEISRDLVKQTDLLYKLACRLIDELPSSPLPLGEGVGVRGVFSAVTRARKAADEARALAVEQLKQVRYFWRQAHWLTERFPEAKLCDVEGLVKLVDRTEIEVNDWSLTPGRYVGVAPEEEDENFDFEETLREIHVELDDLNNEAVQLAAMIKKNFEELGI
;
A
#
# COMPACT_ATOMS: atom_id res chain seq x y z
N MET A 1 -1.40 1.11 -24.05
CA MET A 1 -2.63 0.31 -23.86
C MET A 1 -2.29 -0.63 -22.73
N ILE A 2 -2.88 -0.45 -21.55
CA ILE A 2 -2.59 -1.30 -20.39
C ILE A 2 -3.53 -2.52 -20.52
N ALA A 3 -2.99 -3.73 -20.61
CA ALA A 3 -3.78 -4.95 -20.57
C ALA A 3 -3.68 -5.55 -19.16
N ILE A 4 -4.76 -5.44 -18.40
CA ILE A 4 -4.91 -6.11 -17.11
C ILE A 4 -5.69 -7.39 -17.38
N ARG A 5 -5.17 -8.56 -17.03
CA ARG A 5 -5.90 -9.84 -17.21
C ARG A 5 -7.24 -9.78 -16.46
N SER A 6 -8.23 -10.52 -16.94
CA SER A 6 -9.60 -10.56 -16.42
C SER A 6 -9.76 -11.12 -14.99
N ASN A 7 -8.69 -11.59 -14.34
CA ASN A 7 -8.74 -12.19 -12.99
C ASN A 7 -7.96 -11.33 -11.98
N PHE A 8 -8.44 -10.11 -11.75
CA PHE A 8 -7.94 -9.23 -10.70
C PHE A 8 -8.64 -9.59 -9.38
N PHE A 9 -8.22 -10.68 -8.72
CA PHE A 9 -8.74 -11.10 -7.42
C PHE A 9 -7.62 -11.31 -6.40
N TYR A 10 -7.76 -10.64 -5.26
CA TYR A 10 -6.99 -10.81 -4.03
C TYR A 10 -7.09 -12.27 -3.55
N THR A 11 -6.02 -13.06 -3.66
CA THR A 11 -5.76 -14.33 -2.93
C THR A 11 -4.50 -15.06 -3.47
N ARG A 12 -3.97 -14.64 -4.62
CA ARG A 12 -2.67 -15.07 -5.17
C ARG A 12 -2.01 -13.89 -5.88
N THR A 13 -0.67 -13.83 -5.86
CA THR A 13 0.13 -12.97 -6.75
C THR A 13 -0.25 -13.27 -8.19
N VAL A 14 -0.99 -12.38 -8.84
CA VAL A 14 -1.23 -12.47 -10.28
C VAL A 14 -0.25 -11.50 -10.96
N PRO A 15 0.56 -11.97 -11.92
CA PRO A 15 1.44 -11.12 -12.71
C PRO A 15 0.72 -9.91 -13.31
N CYS A 16 1.12 -8.70 -12.90
CA CYS A 16 0.74 -7.47 -13.59
C CYS A 16 1.73 -7.26 -14.74
N GLU A 17 1.25 -7.38 -15.98
CA GLU A 17 2.05 -7.16 -17.18
C GLU A 17 1.76 -5.75 -17.71
N LEU A 18 2.73 -4.84 -17.57
CA LEU A 18 2.58 -3.48 -18.10
C LEU A 18 3.31 -3.37 -19.42
N TRP A 19 2.59 -2.89 -20.44
CA TRP A 19 3.21 -2.56 -21.71
C TRP A 19 2.69 -1.25 -22.31
N PHE A 20 3.61 -0.54 -22.95
CA PHE A 20 3.33 0.73 -23.63
C PHE A 20 3.68 0.61 -25.10
N LEU A 21 2.65 0.63 -25.95
CA LEU A 21 2.80 0.76 -27.40
C LEU A 21 2.65 2.22 -27.80
N ASP A 22 3.71 2.81 -28.35
CA ASP A 22 3.65 4.11 -29.00
C ASP A 22 3.02 3.97 -30.39
N ARG A 23 1.80 4.49 -30.56
CA ARG A 23 1.04 4.40 -31.81
C ARG A 23 1.37 5.52 -32.81
N GLY A 24 2.27 6.45 -32.48
CA GLY A 24 2.66 7.55 -33.35
C GLY A 24 1.51 8.54 -33.59
N LYS A 25 1.49 9.65 -32.85
CA LYS A 25 0.91 10.88 -33.40
C LYS A 25 1.99 11.52 -34.28
N PRO A 26 1.64 12.04 -35.47
CA PRO A 26 2.63 12.67 -36.34
C PRO A 26 3.32 13.83 -35.63
N ASP A 27 4.59 14.05 -35.96
CA ASP A 27 5.32 15.27 -35.61
C ASP A 27 4.57 16.45 -36.20
N CYS A 28 3.75 17.14 -35.40
CA CYS A 28 3.21 18.42 -35.83
C CYS A 28 4.37 19.41 -35.85
N PRO A 29 4.60 20.11 -36.98
CA PRO A 29 5.42 21.32 -36.98
C PRO A 29 4.87 22.27 -35.91
N ASN A 30 5.76 23.03 -35.29
CA ASN A 30 5.50 23.91 -34.16
C ASN A 30 4.67 25.15 -34.54
N GLU A 31 3.54 24.96 -35.23
CA GLU A 31 2.55 26.00 -35.53
C GLU A 31 1.24 25.71 -34.79
N PRO A 32 0.63 26.70 -34.11
CA PRO A 32 -0.71 26.55 -33.58
C PRO A 32 -1.67 26.31 -34.75
N SER A 33 -2.41 25.20 -34.70
CA SER A 33 -3.36 24.84 -35.75
C SER A 33 -4.36 25.99 -35.98
N PRO A 34 -4.67 26.35 -37.24
CA PRO A 34 -5.73 27.32 -37.51
C PRO A 34 -7.05 26.78 -36.96
N PRO A 35 -7.93 27.65 -36.43
CA PRO A 35 -9.26 27.23 -36.01
C PRO A 35 -9.99 26.62 -37.22
N ALA A 36 -10.42 25.36 -37.09
CA ALA A 36 -11.13 24.67 -38.15
C ALA A 36 -12.41 25.45 -38.53
N PRO A 37 -12.77 25.53 -39.83
CA PRO A 37 -14.00 26.18 -40.24
C PRO A 37 -15.18 25.38 -39.68
N LEU A 38 -16.10 26.08 -39.02
CA LEU A 38 -17.38 25.50 -38.60
C LEU A 38 -18.20 25.12 -39.85
N PRO A 39 -18.81 23.93 -39.91
CA PRO A 39 -19.76 23.61 -40.96
C PRO A 39 -20.98 24.54 -40.83
N GLY A 40 -21.34 25.18 -41.93
CA GLY A 40 -22.48 26.09 -42.00
C GLY A 40 -23.81 25.36 -41.86
N GLY A 41 -24.60 25.82 -40.88
CA GLY A 41 -26.06 25.96 -40.89
C GLY A 41 -26.91 24.74 -41.20
N GLU A 42 -27.54 24.17 -40.16
CA GLU A 42 -29.01 24.18 -40.00
C GLU A 42 -29.42 23.59 -38.62
N GLY A 43 -30.19 24.35 -37.83
CA GLY A 43 -31.16 23.80 -36.87
C GLY A 43 -30.69 23.36 -35.46
N SER A 44 -30.52 24.33 -34.54
CA SER A 44 -30.90 24.28 -33.12
C SER A 44 -31.01 22.92 -32.34
N LYS A 45 -30.07 22.75 -31.41
CA LYS A 45 -30.19 22.25 -30.00
C LYS A 45 -30.68 20.82 -29.72
N LYS A 46 -29.78 20.00 -29.14
CA LYS A 46 -29.85 19.45 -27.76
C LYS A 46 -28.51 18.79 -27.41
N SER A 47 -27.73 19.39 -26.50
CA SER A 47 -26.54 18.76 -25.93
C SER A 47 -26.98 17.66 -24.96
N HIS A 48 -26.80 16.39 -25.33
CA HIS A 48 -27.07 15.29 -24.42
C HIS A 48 -26.01 15.27 -23.31
N TYR A 49 -26.45 15.29 -22.05
CA TYR A 49 -25.56 15.07 -20.92
C TYR A 49 -24.98 13.65 -21.01
N ARG A 50 -23.74 13.49 -20.55
CA ARG A 50 -22.89 12.28 -20.68
C ARG A 50 -23.57 11.06 -20.02
N GLY A 51 -24.53 10.43 -20.69
CA GLY A 51 -25.42 9.42 -20.10
C GLY A 51 -26.70 9.13 -20.89
N GLY A 52 -27.08 10.00 -21.84
CA GLY A 52 -28.20 9.75 -22.77
C GLY A 52 -29.58 10.19 -22.26
N TYR A 53 -29.66 10.97 -21.19
CA TYR A 53 -30.92 11.48 -20.63
C TYR A 53 -31.14 12.97 -20.97
N ASP A 54 -32.41 13.40 -21.02
CA ASP A 54 -32.82 14.79 -21.27
C ASP A 54 -32.38 15.74 -20.13
N PHE A 55 -32.06 16.98 -20.49
CA PHE A 55 -31.38 17.96 -19.64
C PHE A 55 -32.33 18.96 -18.99
N ALA A 56 -32.39 18.99 -17.66
CA ALA A 56 -33.26 19.89 -16.89
C ALA A 56 -32.56 21.13 -16.27
N GLY A 57 -31.30 21.42 -16.61
CA GLY A 57 -30.59 22.59 -16.07
C GLY A 57 -30.04 22.46 -14.64
N LEU A 58 -29.92 21.23 -14.11
CA LEU A 58 -29.46 20.96 -12.74
C LEU A 58 -27.93 20.76 -12.60
N VAL A 59 -27.14 21.07 -13.62
CA VAL A 59 -25.69 20.80 -13.63
C VAL A 59 -24.93 21.60 -12.60
N ASP A 60 -25.29 22.86 -12.40
CA ASP A 60 -24.60 23.71 -11.43
C ASP A 60 -24.91 23.25 -10.00
N ARG A 61 -26.15 22.83 -9.75
CA ARG A 61 -26.53 22.15 -8.49
C ARG A 61 -25.77 20.84 -8.27
N ALA A 62 -25.60 20.02 -9.32
CA ALA A 62 -24.79 18.80 -9.26
C ALA A 62 -23.28 19.07 -9.16
N ARG A 63 -22.80 20.30 -9.42
CA ARG A 63 -21.40 20.69 -9.18
C ARG A 63 -21.23 21.20 -7.74
N GLU A 64 -22.16 22.00 -7.26
CA GLU A 64 -22.20 22.48 -5.87
C GLU A 64 -22.27 21.32 -4.88
N LEU A 65 -23.12 20.33 -5.15
CA LEU A 65 -23.21 19.14 -4.31
C LEU A 65 -21.89 18.36 -4.29
N ARG A 66 -21.05 18.40 -5.34
CA ARG A 66 -19.74 17.71 -5.33
C ARG A 66 -18.74 18.41 -4.43
N VAL A 67 -18.93 19.70 -4.19
CA VAL A 67 -18.11 20.48 -3.26
C VAL A 67 -18.59 20.29 -1.82
N LYS A 68 -19.88 20.04 -1.61
CA LYS A 68 -20.50 19.88 -0.28
C LYS A 68 -20.94 18.44 0.00
N GLN A 69 -20.04 17.47 -0.20
CA GLN A 69 -20.32 16.06 0.10
C GLN A 69 -20.32 15.81 1.61
N THR A 70 -21.16 14.89 2.04
CA THR A 70 -21.16 14.36 3.41
C THR A 70 -20.02 13.36 3.60
N PRO A 71 -19.53 13.13 4.84
CA PRO A 71 -18.49 12.13 5.10
C PRO A 71 -18.86 10.72 4.61
N ALA A 72 -20.15 10.36 4.66
CA ALA A 72 -20.66 9.10 4.13
C ALA A 72 -20.53 9.03 2.60
N GLU A 73 -20.85 10.10 1.88
CA GLU A 73 -20.66 10.16 0.42
C GLU A 73 -19.20 10.13 0.01
N GLU A 74 -18.32 10.78 0.77
CA GLU A 74 -16.87 10.75 0.52
C GLU A 74 -16.32 9.34 0.71
N LEU A 75 -16.62 8.70 1.85
CA LEU A 75 -16.25 7.31 2.13
C LEU A 75 -16.79 6.36 1.07
N PHE A 76 -18.07 6.46 0.71
CA PHE A 76 -18.65 5.63 -0.35
C PHE A 76 -17.97 5.84 -1.69
N TRP A 77 -17.69 7.09 -2.06
CA TRP A 77 -17.04 7.41 -3.31
C TRP A 77 -15.64 6.81 -3.41
N GLU A 78 -14.87 6.80 -2.32
CA GLU A 78 -13.54 6.14 -2.28
C GLU A 78 -13.61 4.64 -2.56
N LEU A 79 -14.68 3.98 -2.10
CA LEU A 79 -14.92 2.55 -2.26
C LEU A 79 -15.35 2.18 -3.69
N VAL A 80 -16.14 3.04 -4.35
CA VAL A 80 -16.75 2.70 -5.65
C VAL A 80 -16.11 3.39 -6.86
N ARG A 81 -15.30 4.44 -6.65
CA ARG A 81 -14.62 5.16 -7.74
C ARG A 81 -13.66 4.26 -8.51
N ASP A 82 -13.31 4.68 -9.73
CA ASP A 82 -12.29 4.02 -10.55
C ASP A 82 -12.54 2.51 -10.75
N ARG A 83 -13.82 2.09 -10.72
CA ARG A 83 -14.28 0.69 -10.86
C ARG A 83 -13.81 -0.23 -9.72
N ARG A 84 -13.48 0.33 -8.55
CA ARG A 84 -13.02 -0.42 -7.36
C ARG A 84 -14.07 -1.41 -6.82
N PHE A 85 -15.36 -1.14 -7.01
CA PHE A 85 -16.44 -2.03 -6.59
C PHE A 85 -16.99 -2.86 -7.76
N MET A 86 -16.77 -4.18 -7.73
CA MET A 86 -17.23 -5.18 -8.72
C MET A 86 -16.87 -4.86 -10.20
N GLY A 87 -15.86 -4.03 -10.45
CA GLY A 87 -15.51 -3.58 -11.80
C GLY A 87 -16.52 -2.60 -12.42
N LEU A 88 -17.57 -2.23 -11.69
CA LEU A 88 -18.69 -1.44 -12.18
C LEU A 88 -18.38 0.05 -12.14
N LYS A 89 -18.83 0.77 -13.17
CA LYS A 89 -18.60 2.22 -13.25
C LYS A 89 -19.68 3.02 -12.51
N PHE A 90 -19.37 3.41 -11.28
CA PHE A 90 -20.16 4.37 -10.52
C PHE A 90 -19.84 5.82 -10.91
N ARG A 91 -20.88 6.64 -10.89
CA ARG A 91 -20.81 8.09 -11.13
C ARG A 91 -21.48 8.80 -9.96
N ARG A 92 -20.78 9.75 -9.36
CA ARG A 92 -21.35 10.59 -8.30
C ARG A 92 -22.19 11.75 -8.86
N GLN A 93 -23.30 12.03 -8.20
CA GLN A 93 -24.22 13.13 -8.44
C GLN A 93 -24.62 13.18 -9.91
N HIS A 94 -25.20 12.07 -10.35
CA HIS A 94 -25.58 11.83 -11.73
C HIS A 94 -27.00 12.34 -11.98
N GLN A 95 -27.15 13.22 -12.97
CA GLN A 95 -28.47 13.72 -13.35
C GLN A 95 -29.20 12.72 -14.24
N VAL A 96 -30.46 12.45 -13.91
CA VAL A 96 -31.41 11.68 -14.71
C VAL A 96 -32.72 12.47 -14.77
N GLY A 97 -33.00 13.10 -15.92
CA GLY A 97 -34.13 14.02 -16.06
C GLY A 97 -34.06 15.20 -15.09
N ASP A 98 -35.14 15.40 -14.33
CA ASP A 98 -35.28 16.46 -13.32
C ASP A 98 -34.69 16.08 -11.95
N TYR A 99 -33.98 14.95 -11.85
CA TYR A 99 -33.47 14.41 -10.59
C TYR A 99 -31.94 14.24 -10.61
N ILE A 100 -31.31 14.42 -9.45
CA ILE A 100 -29.89 14.11 -9.22
C ILE A 100 -29.83 12.90 -8.28
N LEU A 101 -29.05 11.89 -8.66
CA LEU A 101 -28.79 10.67 -7.90
C LEU A 101 -27.40 10.76 -7.27
N ASP A 102 -27.26 10.43 -5.98
CA ASP A 102 -25.99 10.54 -5.25
C ASP A 102 -24.91 9.68 -5.90
N PHE A 103 -25.23 8.42 -6.20
CA PHE A 103 -24.38 7.54 -7.01
C PHE A 103 -25.21 6.76 -8.03
N TYR A 104 -24.66 6.59 -9.24
CA TYR A 104 -25.31 5.85 -10.31
C TYR A 104 -24.33 4.96 -11.08
N CYS A 105 -24.69 3.69 -11.20
CA CYS A 105 -24.03 2.72 -12.06
C CYS A 105 -24.90 2.44 -13.29
N HIS A 106 -24.42 2.85 -14.48
CA HIS A 106 -25.15 2.61 -15.72
C HIS A 106 -25.17 1.14 -16.12
N GLU A 107 -24.08 0.41 -15.85
CA GLU A 107 -23.90 -1.00 -16.20
C GLU A 107 -24.90 -1.90 -15.42
N ALA A 108 -25.14 -1.60 -14.14
CA ALA A 108 -26.10 -2.30 -13.30
C ALA A 108 -27.50 -1.65 -13.29
N LYS A 109 -27.68 -0.51 -13.99
CA LYS A 109 -28.89 0.33 -13.90
C LYS A 109 -29.31 0.60 -12.45
N LEU A 110 -28.34 0.86 -11.58
CA LEU A 110 -28.55 1.01 -10.15
C LEU A 110 -28.18 2.42 -9.69
N ALA A 111 -29.09 3.05 -8.96
CA ALA A 111 -28.85 4.25 -8.19
C ALA A 111 -28.65 3.88 -6.72
N VAL A 112 -27.63 4.45 -6.07
CA VAL A 112 -27.40 4.31 -4.64
C VAL A 112 -27.53 5.69 -3.99
N GLU A 113 -28.40 5.80 -2.99
CA GLU A 113 -28.68 7.01 -2.21
C GLU A 113 -28.23 6.80 -0.76
N LEU A 114 -27.49 7.75 -0.21
CA LEU A 114 -27.00 7.69 1.16
C LEU A 114 -27.90 8.56 2.05
N ASP A 115 -28.72 7.92 2.89
CA ASP A 115 -29.73 8.58 3.70
C ASP A 115 -29.21 8.91 5.11
N GLY A 116 -29.29 10.19 5.52
CA GLY A 116 -29.04 10.64 6.89
C GLY A 116 -30.30 10.74 7.76
N ALA A 117 -30.15 10.72 9.09
CA ALA A 117 -31.25 10.74 10.07
C ALA A 117 -32.24 11.94 9.95
N ALA A 118 -31.91 12.98 9.18
CA ALA A 118 -32.78 14.15 8.94
C ALA A 118 -33.79 13.96 7.77
N HIS A 119 -33.85 12.78 7.14
CA HIS A 119 -34.64 12.55 5.92
C HIS A 119 -36.06 11.98 6.13
N GLU A 120 -36.51 11.78 7.36
CA GLU A 120 -37.84 11.22 7.62
C GLU A 120 -38.99 12.16 7.16
N GLN A 121 -38.73 13.48 7.10
CA GLN A 121 -39.70 14.49 6.62
C GLN A 121 -39.82 14.62 5.09
N ARG A 122 -39.02 13.90 4.30
CA ARG A 122 -39.15 13.86 2.82
C ARG A 122 -39.82 12.60 2.28
N ARG A 123 -40.21 11.66 3.15
CA ARG A 123 -40.84 10.37 2.75
C ARG A 123 -42.13 10.54 1.93
N ASP A 124 -42.84 11.67 2.08
CA ASP A 124 -44.14 11.92 1.44
C ASP A 124 -44.09 12.70 0.10
N LYS A 125 -42.89 13.05 -0.38
CA LYS A 125 -42.67 13.52 -1.76
C LYS A 125 -41.52 12.67 -2.29
N ASP A 126 -41.74 11.61 -3.06
CA ASP A 126 -42.04 11.78 -4.48
C ASP A 126 -42.29 10.41 -5.14
N ALA A 127 -43.52 9.87 -5.05
CA ALA A 127 -43.89 8.65 -5.78
C ALA A 127 -43.71 8.80 -7.31
N LYS A 128 -43.74 10.03 -7.83
CA LYS A 128 -43.49 10.33 -9.25
C LYS A 128 -42.01 10.16 -9.61
N ARG A 129 -41.09 10.53 -8.71
CA ARG A 129 -39.64 10.29 -8.88
C ARG A 129 -39.32 8.83 -9.00
N ASP A 130 -39.78 8.01 -8.06
CA ASP A 130 -39.46 6.59 -8.06
C ASP A 130 -40.14 5.89 -9.25
N THR A 131 -41.36 6.31 -9.62
CA THR A 131 -42.02 5.85 -10.85
C THR A 131 -41.24 6.24 -12.11
N TYR A 132 -40.71 7.46 -12.17
CA TYR A 132 -39.90 7.94 -13.28
C TYR A 132 -38.58 7.17 -13.39
N LEU A 133 -37.84 7.00 -12.31
CA LEU A 133 -36.57 6.25 -12.32
C LEU A 133 -36.81 4.78 -12.70
N LYS A 134 -37.87 4.16 -12.18
CA LYS A 134 -38.29 2.81 -12.55
C LYS A 134 -38.68 2.71 -14.04
N SER A 135 -39.34 3.72 -14.60
CA SER A 135 -39.66 3.79 -16.04
C SER A 135 -38.41 3.85 -16.93
N GLN A 136 -37.31 4.40 -16.41
CA GLN A 136 -35.99 4.42 -17.07
C GLN A 136 -35.18 3.13 -16.85
N GLY A 137 -35.79 2.13 -16.19
CA GLY A 137 -35.17 0.85 -15.82
C GLY A 137 -34.15 0.98 -14.70
N ILE A 138 -34.16 2.08 -13.93
CA ILE A 138 -33.21 2.33 -12.84
C ILE A 138 -33.79 1.80 -11.53
N GLN A 139 -33.04 0.91 -10.89
CA GLN A 139 -33.32 0.49 -9.52
C GLN A 139 -32.70 1.48 -8.53
N VAL A 140 -33.37 1.77 -7.42
CA VAL A 140 -32.88 2.68 -6.39
C VAL A 140 -32.66 1.89 -5.11
N LEU A 141 -31.42 1.89 -4.60
CA LEU A 141 -31.04 1.31 -3.33
C LEU A 141 -30.68 2.45 -2.36
N ARG A 142 -31.32 2.47 -1.19
CA ARG A 142 -31.06 3.46 -0.14
C ARG A 142 -30.25 2.79 0.97
N ILE A 143 -29.16 3.42 1.37
CA ILE A 143 -28.27 2.93 2.43
C ILE A 143 -28.22 3.98 3.54
N PRO A 144 -28.55 3.63 4.79
CA PRO A 144 -28.40 4.56 5.91
C PRO A 144 -26.93 4.92 6.15
N ASN A 145 -26.65 6.20 6.41
CA ASN A 145 -25.28 6.68 6.67
C ASN A 145 -24.60 5.92 7.83
N GLU A 146 -25.37 5.58 8.87
CA GLU A 146 -24.86 4.82 10.02
C GLU A 146 -24.39 3.42 9.63
N THR A 147 -25.08 2.77 8.68
CA THR A 147 -24.69 1.44 8.18
C THR A 147 -23.35 1.52 7.46
N LEU A 148 -23.15 2.55 6.63
CA LEU A 148 -21.91 2.73 5.90
C LEU A 148 -20.73 3.08 6.83
N ILE A 149 -20.97 3.89 7.87
CA ILE A 149 -19.92 4.31 8.83
C ILE A 149 -19.55 3.18 9.79
N ASN A 150 -20.55 2.44 10.30
CA ASN A 150 -20.32 1.41 11.32
C ASN A 150 -19.99 0.03 10.72
N SER A 151 -20.40 -0.24 9.47
CA SER A 151 -20.15 -1.52 8.80
C SER A 151 -20.11 -1.37 7.27
N THR A 152 -19.00 -0.84 6.77
CA THR A 152 -18.75 -0.69 5.33
C THR A 152 -18.93 -2.00 4.55
N ALA A 153 -18.50 -3.12 5.12
CA ALA A 153 -18.64 -4.44 4.50
C ALA A 153 -20.11 -4.83 4.26
N ALA A 154 -20.98 -4.63 5.25
CA ALA A 154 -22.40 -4.92 5.14
C ALA A 154 -23.10 -4.04 4.09
N ALA A 155 -22.71 -2.76 4.00
CA ALA A 155 -23.24 -1.85 2.97
C ALA A 155 -22.84 -2.29 1.55
N LEU A 156 -21.61 -2.74 1.35
CA LEU A 156 -21.12 -3.25 0.06
C LEU A 156 -21.75 -4.60 -0.31
N GLU A 157 -21.96 -5.49 0.67
CA GLU A 157 -22.66 -6.76 0.48
C GLU A 157 -24.10 -6.53 0.02
N GLN A 158 -24.83 -5.60 0.66
CA GLN A 158 -26.19 -5.24 0.26
C GLN A 158 -26.27 -4.73 -1.19
N ILE A 159 -25.30 -3.94 -1.64
CA ILE A 159 -25.22 -3.49 -3.04
C ILE A 159 -24.91 -4.67 -3.96
N GLY A 160 -24.01 -5.56 -3.55
CA GLY A 160 -23.63 -6.76 -4.29
C GLY A 160 -24.80 -7.72 -4.51
N ASP A 161 -25.61 -7.95 -3.48
CA ASP A 161 -26.82 -8.78 -3.54
C ASP A 161 -27.87 -8.18 -4.49
N GLN A 162 -28.04 -6.86 -4.42
CA GLN A 162 -28.96 -6.13 -5.31
C GLN A 162 -28.55 -6.25 -6.78
N ILE A 163 -27.25 -6.27 -7.06
CA ILE A 163 -26.70 -6.45 -8.42
C ILE A 163 -26.80 -7.92 -8.88
N SER A 164 -26.68 -8.87 -7.95
CA SER A 164 -26.67 -10.31 -8.24
C SER A 164 -28.09 -10.91 -8.41
N THR A 165 -29.13 -10.21 -7.95
CA THR A 165 -30.51 -10.67 -8.08
C THR A 165 -31.04 -10.42 -9.53
N PRO A 166 -31.39 -11.46 -10.30
CA PRO A 166 -31.58 -11.34 -11.74
C PRO A 166 -32.92 -10.66 -12.11
N SER A 167 -32.85 -9.49 -12.73
CA SER A 167 -33.89 -9.11 -13.71
C SER A 167 -33.67 -9.93 -14.99
N LYS A 168 -34.49 -10.98 -15.14
CA LYS A 168 -34.63 -11.79 -16.36
C LYS A 168 -34.96 -10.91 -17.58
N SER A 169 -34.49 -11.35 -18.75
CA SER A 169 -34.51 -10.73 -20.09
C SER A 169 -33.43 -9.66 -20.28
N ILE A 170 -32.41 -9.87 -21.10
CA ILE A 170 -32.49 -10.07 -22.55
C ILE A 170 -31.44 -11.09 -23.01
N GLY A 171 -31.89 -12.03 -23.85
CA GLY A 171 -31.09 -13.11 -24.39
C GLY A 171 -30.05 -12.67 -25.43
N GLN A 172 -29.18 -13.63 -25.71
CA GLN A 172 -28.20 -13.63 -26.79
C GLN A 172 -28.76 -13.02 -28.08
N LYS A 173 -28.15 -11.92 -28.51
CA LYS A 173 -28.06 -11.56 -29.92
C LYS A 173 -26.72 -10.88 -30.13
N GLU A 174 -25.86 -11.54 -30.91
CA GLU A 174 -24.88 -10.84 -31.71
C GLU A 174 -25.60 -9.72 -32.47
N SER A 175 -25.28 -8.47 -32.13
CA SER A 175 -25.65 -7.34 -32.96
C SER A 175 -24.49 -6.35 -32.95
N LEU A 176 -23.79 -6.34 -34.07
CA LEU A 176 -23.13 -5.18 -34.64
C LEU A 176 -23.86 -3.89 -34.23
N LEU A 177 -23.29 -3.14 -33.31
CA LEU A 177 -23.66 -1.75 -33.09
C LEU A 177 -22.39 -0.87 -33.13
N PRO A 178 -22.48 0.33 -33.72
CA PRO A 178 -21.31 1.12 -34.07
C PRO A 178 -20.63 1.65 -32.82
N SER A 179 -19.31 1.76 -32.89
CA SER A 179 -18.47 2.49 -31.92
C SER A 179 -19.16 3.79 -31.49
N PRO A 180 -19.32 4.08 -30.18
CA PRO A 180 -19.85 5.34 -29.73
C PRO A 180 -18.96 6.48 -30.23
N SER A 181 -19.46 7.22 -31.23
CA SER A 181 -18.92 8.50 -31.67
C SER A 181 -19.10 9.50 -30.53
N GLY A 182 -18.11 9.53 -29.64
CA GLY A 182 -18.23 10.29 -28.39
C GLY A 182 -17.18 10.00 -27.32
N ARG A 183 -16.07 9.31 -27.64
CA ARG A 183 -14.84 9.54 -26.89
C ARG A 183 -14.39 10.97 -27.19
N GLY A 184 -14.99 11.91 -26.47
CA GLY A 184 -14.33 13.17 -26.21
C GLY A 184 -12.91 12.83 -25.78
N VAL A 185 -11.97 13.51 -26.43
CA VAL A 185 -10.55 13.50 -26.14
C VAL A 185 -10.37 13.99 -24.71
N GLY A 186 -10.66 13.13 -23.73
CA GLY A 186 -10.21 13.31 -22.36
C GLY A 186 -8.70 13.23 -22.48
N GLY A 187 -8.03 14.33 -22.16
CA GLY A 187 -6.62 14.56 -22.46
C GLY A 187 -5.74 13.40 -22.05
N GLU A 188 -5.51 12.46 -22.98
CA GLU A 188 -4.22 11.82 -23.12
C GLU A 188 -3.29 12.99 -23.42
N GLY A 189 -2.57 13.44 -22.38
CA GLY A 189 -1.69 14.59 -22.48
C GLY A 189 -0.88 14.51 -23.76
N ARG A 190 -0.79 15.64 -24.46
CA ARG A 190 0.19 15.85 -25.53
C ARG A 190 1.58 15.57 -24.94
N PHE A 191 2.04 14.35 -25.06
CA PHE A 191 3.38 13.96 -24.65
C PHE A 191 3.96 13.11 -25.77
N SER A 192 4.46 13.80 -26.80
CA SER A 192 5.46 13.23 -27.69
C SER A 192 6.69 12.94 -26.84
N SER A 193 7.11 11.67 -26.75
CA SER A 193 8.44 11.36 -26.25
C SER A 193 9.45 12.06 -27.17
N PRO A 194 10.45 12.79 -26.67
CA PRO A 194 11.50 13.37 -27.50
C PRO A 194 12.39 12.30 -28.16
N LEU A 195 12.22 11.03 -27.76
CA LEU A 195 12.92 9.88 -28.33
C LEU A 195 11.99 9.19 -29.35
N ASN A 196 12.43 9.07 -30.60
CA ASN A 196 11.73 8.30 -31.63
C ASN A 196 11.76 6.81 -31.27
N ARG A 197 10.69 6.33 -30.61
CA ARG A 197 10.51 4.93 -30.22
C ARG A 197 9.36 4.26 -30.98
N LYS A 198 9.04 4.79 -32.16
CA LYS A 198 7.97 4.27 -33.01
C LYS A 198 8.20 2.80 -33.31
N GLY A 199 7.14 1.99 -33.24
CA GLY A 199 7.22 0.56 -33.54
C GLY A 199 7.86 -0.29 -32.44
N HIS A 200 8.17 0.28 -31.28
CA HIS A 200 8.64 -0.46 -30.11
C HIS A 200 7.56 -0.55 -29.04
N ILE A 201 7.64 -1.60 -28.22
CA ILE A 201 6.81 -1.83 -27.04
C ILE A 201 7.72 -1.91 -25.82
N LEU A 202 7.45 -1.09 -24.81
CA LEU A 202 8.08 -1.24 -23.51
C LEU A 202 7.43 -2.42 -22.78
N MET A 203 8.19 -3.46 -22.49
CA MET A 203 7.76 -4.60 -21.67
C MET A 203 8.25 -4.42 -20.24
N ILE A 204 7.34 -4.45 -19.26
CA ILE A 204 7.68 -4.40 -17.83
C ILE A 204 7.10 -5.63 -17.15
N ASP A 205 7.97 -6.42 -16.54
CA ASP A 205 7.63 -7.58 -15.72
C ASP A 205 7.74 -7.21 -14.23
N ALA A 206 6.59 -6.97 -13.61
CA ALA A 206 6.53 -6.61 -12.19
C ALA A 206 6.32 -7.82 -11.27
N ARG A 207 6.42 -9.07 -11.77
CA ARG A 207 6.11 -10.28 -10.98
C ARG A 207 6.95 -10.44 -9.72
N ASN A 208 8.19 -9.99 -9.77
CA ASN A 208 9.15 -10.11 -8.67
C ASN A 208 9.22 -8.84 -7.80
N ILE A 209 8.35 -7.86 -8.05
CA ILE A 209 8.26 -6.64 -7.26
C ILE A 209 6.95 -6.70 -6.50
N TYR A 210 7.03 -6.95 -5.20
CA TYR A 210 5.88 -6.93 -4.31
C TYR A 210 6.37 -6.82 -2.86
N GLN A 211 5.47 -6.42 -1.97
CA GLN A 211 5.59 -6.71 -0.56
C GLN A 211 4.57 -7.78 -0.18
N LYS A 212 5.00 -8.73 0.65
CA LYS A 212 4.12 -9.78 1.17
C LYS A 212 3.43 -9.23 2.42
N VAL A 213 2.15 -8.92 2.32
CA VAL A 213 1.35 -8.39 3.44
C VAL A 213 0.83 -9.54 4.31
N THR A 214 0.40 -10.62 3.68
CA THR A 214 0.06 -11.87 4.36
C THR A 214 0.53 -13.06 3.52
N ARG A 215 0.38 -14.28 4.03
CA ARG A 215 0.64 -15.51 3.25
C ARG A 215 -0.10 -15.58 1.89
N LYS A 216 -1.21 -14.87 1.74
CA LYS A 216 -2.06 -14.89 0.54
C LYS A 216 -2.20 -13.53 -0.14
N ILE A 217 -1.76 -12.45 0.51
CA ILE A 217 -1.92 -11.08 0.03
C ILE A 217 -0.54 -10.51 -0.27
N TYR A 218 -0.37 -10.13 -1.52
CA TYR A 218 0.77 -9.42 -2.05
C TYR A 218 0.26 -8.10 -2.57
N ASP A 219 0.95 -7.02 -2.24
CA ASP A 219 0.62 -5.68 -2.72
C ASP A 219 1.90 -4.95 -3.14
N PHE A 220 1.76 -3.80 -3.78
CA PHE A 220 2.87 -2.88 -4.02
C PHE A 220 2.97 -1.88 -2.88
N SER A 221 4.16 -1.67 -2.36
CA SER A 221 4.39 -0.50 -1.52
C SER A 221 4.32 0.78 -2.39
N PRO A 222 3.99 1.94 -1.81
CA PRO A 222 4.02 3.22 -2.54
C PRO A 222 5.35 3.45 -3.27
N GLU A 223 6.48 3.10 -2.65
CA GLU A 223 7.81 3.24 -3.26
C GLU A 223 8.02 2.25 -4.41
N GLN A 224 7.52 1.01 -4.31
CA GLN A 224 7.57 0.05 -5.41
C GLN A 224 6.76 0.55 -6.62
N GLU A 225 5.59 1.15 -6.39
CA GLU A 225 4.82 1.78 -7.47
C GLU A 225 5.57 2.96 -8.11
N GLN A 226 6.19 3.83 -7.29
CA GLN A 226 7.01 4.94 -7.79
C GLN A 226 8.21 4.45 -8.61
N ASN A 227 8.85 3.36 -8.17
CA ASN A 227 9.96 2.74 -8.89
C ASN A 227 9.53 2.19 -10.26
N LEU A 228 8.37 1.54 -10.34
CA LEU A 228 7.78 1.10 -11.62
C LEU A 228 7.43 2.30 -12.52
N LEU A 229 6.88 3.37 -11.93
CA LEU A 229 6.59 4.61 -12.65
C LEU A 229 7.86 5.29 -13.18
N ALA A 230 8.97 5.23 -12.43
CA ALA A 230 10.26 5.73 -12.86
C ALA A 230 10.75 5.08 -14.16
N ILE A 231 10.51 3.78 -14.37
CA ILE A 231 10.80 3.10 -15.64
C ILE A 231 10.05 3.78 -16.80
N VAL A 232 8.77 4.11 -16.59
CA VAL A 232 7.94 4.80 -17.59
C VAL A 232 8.42 6.24 -17.82
N TRP A 233 8.89 6.94 -16.79
CA TRP A 233 9.49 8.27 -16.94
C TRP A 233 10.76 8.21 -17.79
N LEU A 234 11.64 7.25 -17.54
CA LEU A 234 12.86 7.03 -18.33
C LEU A 234 12.54 6.68 -19.79
N TYR A 235 11.52 5.85 -20.02
CA TYR A 235 11.03 5.57 -21.37
C TYR A 235 10.57 6.85 -22.12
N ARG A 236 9.95 7.79 -21.39
CA ARG A 236 9.48 9.09 -21.92
C ARG A 236 10.56 10.18 -21.96
N GLY A 237 11.80 9.87 -21.58
CA GLY A 237 12.88 10.86 -21.49
C GLY A 237 12.74 11.87 -20.34
N GLN A 238 11.91 11.57 -19.33
CA GLN A 238 11.70 12.43 -18.16
C GLN A 238 12.76 12.16 -17.07
N THR A 239 14.04 12.32 -17.43
CA THR A 239 15.17 12.02 -16.53
C THR A 239 15.15 12.86 -15.25
N GLU A 240 14.69 14.12 -15.30
CA GLU A 240 14.60 14.97 -14.11
C GLU A 240 13.71 14.37 -13.02
N ARG A 241 12.54 13.84 -13.38
CA ARG A 241 11.62 13.20 -12.42
C ARG A 241 12.22 11.95 -11.77
N TYR A 242 12.99 11.19 -12.54
CA TYR A 242 13.73 10.04 -12.01
C TYR A 242 14.79 10.49 -10.99
N LEU A 243 15.57 11.52 -11.31
CA LEU A 243 16.58 12.05 -10.41
C LEU A 243 15.97 12.66 -9.14
N ASP A 244 14.83 13.34 -9.26
CA ASP A 244 14.09 13.87 -8.12
C ASP A 244 13.58 12.76 -7.20
N LEU A 245 13.13 11.63 -7.74
CA LEU A 245 12.71 10.47 -6.95
C LEU A 245 13.90 9.86 -6.18
N VAL A 246 15.03 9.63 -6.84
CA VAL A 246 16.25 9.12 -6.20
C VAL A 246 16.73 10.07 -5.10
N ALA A 247 16.73 11.38 -5.37
CA ALA A 247 17.06 12.39 -4.37
C ALA A 247 16.07 12.41 -3.21
N GLY A 248 14.78 12.20 -3.49
CA GLY A 248 13.71 12.06 -2.51
C GLY A 248 13.95 10.89 -1.55
N TYR A 249 14.29 9.71 -2.06
CA TYR A 249 14.60 8.55 -1.23
C TYR A 249 15.84 8.76 -0.36
N CYS A 250 16.92 9.32 -0.89
CA CYS A 250 18.10 9.62 -0.09
C CYS A 250 17.81 10.65 1.02
N ARG A 251 16.98 11.66 0.74
CA ARG A 251 16.54 12.62 1.76
C ARG A 251 15.70 11.93 2.82
N ARG A 252 14.71 11.14 2.41
CA ARG A 252 13.83 10.41 3.32
C ARG A 252 14.64 9.47 4.21
N MET A 253 15.60 8.73 3.65
CA MET A 253 16.54 7.89 4.41
C MET A 253 17.26 8.69 5.52
N LEU A 254 17.73 9.91 5.24
CA LEU A 254 18.37 10.77 6.24
C LEU A 254 17.39 11.30 7.29
N ASP A 255 16.15 11.57 6.91
CA ASP A 255 15.09 12.01 7.81
C ASP A 255 14.68 10.86 8.76
N GLU A 256 14.47 9.65 8.24
CA GLU A 256 14.21 8.45 9.04
C GLU A 256 15.36 8.11 9.98
N ARG A 257 16.59 8.39 9.54
CA ARG A 257 17.77 8.22 10.37
C ARG A 257 17.78 9.18 11.56
N ALA A 258 17.35 10.42 11.36
CA ALA A 258 17.17 11.38 12.44
C ALA A 258 15.99 11.00 13.36
N ALA A 259 14.91 10.48 12.77
CA ALA A 259 13.73 9.99 13.48
C ALA A 259 14.05 8.83 14.45
N CYS A 260 15.11 8.05 14.20
CA CYS A 260 15.60 7.05 15.16
C CYS A 260 15.98 7.64 16.53
N ILE A 261 16.35 8.92 16.59
CA ILE A 261 16.73 9.62 17.82
C ILE A 261 15.56 10.42 18.37
N THR A 262 14.90 11.20 17.52
CA THR A 262 13.74 12.02 17.90
C THR A 262 12.81 12.12 16.70
N ALA A 263 11.55 11.73 16.89
CA ALA A 263 10.49 11.80 15.91
C ALA A 263 9.19 12.32 16.53
N GLN A 264 8.13 12.38 15.73
CA GLN A 264 6.78 12.64 16.19
C GLN A 264 5.90 11.45 15.82
N ASP A 265 4.98 11.06 16.70
CA ASP A 265 3.95 10.09 16.37
C ASP A 265 2.82 10.71 15.53
N ASP A 266 1.80 9.91 15.20
CA ASP A 266 0.66 10.33 14.38
C ASP A 266 -0.16 11.46 15.04
N ASP A 267 -0.12 11.56 16.38
CA ASP A 267 -0.76 12.62 17.18
C ASP A 267 0.15 13.86 17.37
N GLY A 268 1.35 13.84 16.78
CA GLY A 268 2.35 14.90 16.86
C GLY A 268 3.12 14.94 18.19
N GLN A 269 3.00 13.92 19.04
CA GLN A 269 3.75 13.81 20.29
C GLN A 269 5.20 13.40 20.00
N PRO A 270 6.17 13.97 20.73
CA PRO A 270 7.57 13.59 20.57
C PRO A 270 7.77 12.15 21.05
N ILE A 271 8.40 11.34 20.19
CA ILE A 271 8.85 10.00 20.50
C ILE A 271 10.36 9.91 20.28
N GLU A 272 11.05 9.09 21.08
CA GLU A 272 12.50 8.91 20.98
C GLU A 272 12.84 7.42 20.82
N PRO A 273 12.70 6.83 19.62
CA PRO A 273 12.72 5.38 19.44
C PRO A 273 13.94 4.68 20.05
N LEU A 274 15.16 5.07 19.68
CA LEU A 274 16.39 4.48 20.26
C LEU A 274 16.64 4.89 21.71
N PRO A 275 16.54 6.18 22.10
CA PRO A 275 16.70 6.57 23.51
C PRO A 275 15.71 5.88 24.46
N ASP A 276 14.43 5.78 24.09
CA ASP A 276 13.39 5.14 24.90
C ASP A 276 13.66 3.65 25.07
N PHE A 277 14.16 2.97 24.04
CA PHE A 277 14.61 1.58 24.17
C PHE A 277 15.78 1.45 25.14
N ILE A 278 16.80 2.32 25.04
CA ILE A 278 17.95 2.33 25.96
C ILE A 278 17.50 2.52 27.40
N VAL A 279 16.58 3.46 27.64
CA VAL A 279 16.02 3.74 28.97
C VAL A 279 15.21 2.55 29.47
N SER A 280 14.32 2.01 28.64
CA SER A 280 13.45 0.88 29.00
C SER A 280 14.26 -0.39 29.31
N LEU A 281 15.32 -0.66 28.55
CA LEU A 281 16.24 -1.76 28.82
C LEU A 281 16.99 -1.55 30.14
N ALA A 282 17.42 -0.32 30.46
CA ALA A 282 18.05 -0.01 31.74
C ALA A 282 17.08 -0.20 32.92
N VAL A 283 15.83 0.22 32.77
CA VAL A 283 14.76 0.00 33.77
C VAL A 283 14.51 -1.49 33.97
N LEU A 284 14.43 -2.28 32.89
CA LEU A 284 14.28 -3.73 32.97
C LEU A 284 15.42 -4.38 33.74
N ARG A 285 16.67 -4.02 33.43
CA ARG A 285 17.84 -4.52 34.17
C ARG A 285 17.82 -4.12 35.64
N SER A 286 17.39 -2.89 35.96
CA SER A 286 17.24 -2.43 37.34
C SER A 286 16.18 -3.23 38.10
N ALA A 287 15.06 -3.55 37.46
CA ALA A 287 13.99 -4.36 38.03
C ALA A 287 14.44 -5.81 38.32
N ILE A 288 15.34 -6.37 37.51
CA ILE A 288 15.89 -7.72 37.67
C ILE A 288 17.02 -7.77 38.72
N ALA A 289 17.72 -6.66 38.97
CA ALA A 289 18.91 -6.62 39.84
C ALA A 289 18.73 -7.18 41.27
N PRO A 290 17.59 -6.99 41.97
CA PRO A 290 17.36 -7.59 43.28
C PRO A 290 17.40 -9.12 43.26
N PHE A 291 16.88 -9.75 42.20
CA PHE A 291 16.88 -11.20 42.05
C PHE A 291 18.29 -11.73 41.82
N LEU A 292 19.06 -11.09 40.93
CA LEU A 292 20.43 -11.49 40.64
C LEU A 292 21.33 -11.43 41.88
N LYS A 293 21.09 -10.49 42.80
CA LYS A 293 21.84 -10.40 44.07
C LYS A 293 21.53 -11.55 45.03
N ALA A 294 20.33 -12.13 44.95
CA ALA A 294 19.88 -13.21 45.83
C ALA A 294 20.22 -14.61 45.29
N LEU A 295 20.66 -14.71 44.02
CA LEU A 295 20.97 -15.97 43.35
C LEU A 295 22.46 -16.33 43.44
N ASP A 296 22.76 -17.63 43.33
CA ASP A 296 24.14 -18.13 43.27
C ASP A 296 24.85 -17.67 41.98
N LYS A 297 26.09 -17.18 42.09
CA LYS A 297 26.86 -16.61 40.98
C LYS A 297 27.12 -17.58 39.81
N ASN A 298 27.00 -18.89 40.04
CA ASN A 298 27.26 -19.94 39.04
C ASN A 298 26.00 -20.68 38.58
N ALA A 299 24.81 -20.18 38.90
CA ALA A 299 23.56 -20.79 38.47
C ALA A 299 23.24 -20.51 36.98
N SER A 300 22.13 -21.05 36.47
CA SER A 300 21.74 -21.02 35.04
C SER A 300 21.62 -19.61 34.43
N HIS A 301 21.42 -18.57 35.25
CA HIS A 301 21.35 -17.18 34.82
C HIS A 301 22.71 -16.51 34.54
N ALA A 302 23.84 -17.16 34.90
CA ALA A 302 25.18 -16.58 34.79
C ALA A 302 25.61 -16.34 33.33
N ASP A 303 25.34 -17.30 32.44
CA ASP A 303 25.69 -17.18 31.01
C ASP A 303 24.88 -16.09 30.30
N PRO A 304 23.52 -16.06 30.38
CA PRO A 304 22.73 -14.97 29.79
C PRO A 304 23.10 -13.58 30.32
N LEU A 305 23.42 -13.47 31.62
CA LEU A 305 23.86 -12.20 32.22
C LEU A 305 25.20 -11.74 31.63
N LYS A 306 26.17 -12.66 31.51
CA LYS A 306 27.48 -12.37 30.92
C LYS A 306 27.37 -11.97 29.44
N GLU A 307 26.53 -12.65 28.67
CA GLU A 307 26.24 -12.31 27.27
C GLU A 307 25.62 -10.91 27.16
N LEU A 308 24.62 -10.61 27.99
CA LEU A 308 23.96 -9.29 28.03
C LEU A 308 24.94 -8.17 28.38
N ASP A 309 25.77 -8.37 29.42
CA ASP A 309 26.77 -7.40 29.84
C ASP A 309 27.88 -7.19 28.81
N ALA A 310 28.20 -8.21 28.01
CA ALA A 310 29.16 -8.11 26.92
C ALA A 310 28.60 -7.39 25.69
N ALA A 311 27.30 -7.53 25.41
CA ALA A 311 26.65 -6.91 24.24
C ALA A 311 26.36 -5.40 24.43
N LEU A 312 26.06 -4.97 25.66
CA LEU A 312 25.67 -3.58 25.96
C LEU A 312 26.70 -2.51 25.59
N PRO A 313 28.02 -2.68 25.85
CA PRO A 313 29.02 -1.67 25.49
C PRO A 313 29.12 -1.45 23.98
N ALA A 314 29.05 -2.52 23.17
CA ALA A 314 29.08 -2.43 21.72
C ALA A 314 27.87 -1.63 21.21
N PHE A 315 26.66 -2.00 21.64
CA PHE A 315 25.43 -1.29 21.28
C PHE A 315 25.44 0.19 21.64
N LYS A 316 25.93 0.53 22.84
CA LYS A 316 26.06 1.93 23.26
C LYS A 316 27.05 2.69 22.39
N SER A 317 28.20 2.10 22.06
CA SER A 317 29.19 2.73 21.20
C SER A 317 28.64 2.97 19.79
N ASP A 318 27.99 1.95 19.21
CA ASP A 318 27.45 2.01 17.86
C ASP A 318 26.31 3.03 17.75
N THR A 319 25.43 3.08 18.76
CA THR A 319 24.36 4.10 18.83
C THR A 319 24.94 5.51 18.92
N GLN A 320 26.02 5.72 19.68
CA GLN A 320 26.68 7.03 19.76
C GLN A 320 27.34 7.43 18.44
N VAL A 321 28.00 6.49 17.75
CA VAL A 321 28.61 6.73 16.42
C VAL A 321 27.51 7.05 15.40
N PHE A 322 26.41 6.30 15.45
CA PHE A 322 25.24 6.53 14.61
C PHE A 322 24.68 7.94 14.84
N GLN A 323 24.39 8.32 16.09
CA GLN A 323 23.84 9.63 16.44
C GLN A 323 24.76 10.79 16.03
N LYS A 324 26.06 10.71 16.34
CA LYS A 324 27.04 11.78 16.06
C LYS A 324 27.19 12.08 14.56
N SER A 325 26.95 11.10 13.69
CA SER A 325 27.09 11.27 12.25
C SER A 325 25.84 11.83 11.56
N ILE A 326 24.69 11.90 12.23
CA ILE A 326 23.42 12.41 11.65
C ILE A 326 23.58 13.87 11.20
N ALA A 327 23.97 14.76 12.11
CA ALA A 327 24.06 16.20 11.82
C ALA A 327 25.07 16.50 10.69
N LYS A 328 26.18 15.76 10.65
CA LYS A 328 27.19 15.87 9.60
C LYS A 328 26.61 15.51 8.23
N GLU A 329 25.89 14.40 8.13
CA GLU A 329 25.31 13.94 6.86
C GLU A 329 24.14 14.81 6.39
N GLN A 330 23.29 15.28 7.31
CA GLN A 330 22.23 16.25 6.98
C GLN A 330 22.81 17.57 6.47
N ALA A 331 23.90 18.06 7.07
CA ALA A 331 24.60 19.25 6.58
C ALA A 331 25.22 19.02 5.20
N ALA A 332 25.87 17.87 4.99
CA ALA A 332 26.42 17.48 3.69
C ALA A 332 25.33 17.39 2.60
N TRP A 333 24.12 16.95 2.96
CA TRP A 333 22.99 16.85 2.05
C TRP A 333 22.48 18.21 1.55
N LYS A 334 22.56 19.27 2.36
CA LYS A 334 22.09 20.63 1.95
C LYS A 334 22.82 21.17 0.71
N GLY A 335 24.09 20.81 0.53
CA GLY A 335 24.88 21.19 -0.64
C GLY A 335 24.93 20.13 -1.75
N GLN A 336 24.17 19.04 -1.61
CA GLN A 336 24.23 17.91 -2.52
C GLN A 336 23.66 18.25 -3.89
N LYS A 337 24.43 17.97 -4.95
CA LYS A 337 23.95 18.07 -6.32
C LYS A 337 23.04 16.87 -6.64
N THR A 338 21.98 17.12 -7.39
CA THR A 338 20.98 16.13 -7.81
C THR A 338 21.21 15.58 -9.23
N SER A 339 22.39 15.81 -9.83
CA SER A 339 22.75 15.18 -11.10
C SER A 339 22.99 13.68 -10.94
N ASN A 340 22.78 12.89 -12.01
CA ASN A 340 22.92 11.43 -11.97
C ASN A 340 24.20 10.95 -11.26
N GLY A 341 25.36 11.39 -11.75
CA GLY A 341 26.65 10.97 -11.16
C GLY A 341 26.87 11.46 -9.73
N ALA A 342 26.24 12.56 -9.31
CA ALA A 342 26.32 13.04 -7.94
C ALA A 342 25.40 12.25 -7.00
N LEU A 343 24.19 11.88 -7.46
CA LEU A 343 23.25 11.05 -6.71
C LEU A 343 23.75 9.62 -6.56
N LYS A 344 24.32 9.01 -7.61
CA LYS A 344 24.94 7.68 -7.52
C LYS A 344 26.02 7.63 -6.44
N LYS A 345 26.94 8.59 -6.46
CA LYS A 345 27.96 8.74 -5.40
C LYS A 345 27.37 8.99 -4.02
N ALA A 346 26.23 9.68 -3.94
CA ALA A 346 25.54 9.90 -2.68
C ALA A 346 24.93 8.59 -2.15
N VAL A 347 24.27 7.79 -3.00
CA VAL A 347 23.73 6.46 -2.63
C VAL A 347 24.85 5.55 -2.12
N GLU A 348 26.00 5.52 -2.80
CA GLU A 348 27.20 4.78 -2.37
C GLU A 348 27.74 5.30 -1.02
N ARG A 349 27.81 6.63 -0.84
CA ARG A 349 28.23 7.25 0.44
C ARG A 349 27.30 6.91 1.60
N LEU A 350 26.00 6.78 1.33
CA LEU A 350 24.98 6.49 2.35
C LEU A 350 24.91 5.00 2.72
N ALA A 351 25.45 4.09 1.89
CA ALA A 351 25.39 2.64 2.12
C ALA A 351 25.92 2.19 3.50
N PRO A 352 27.11 2.66 3.97
CA PRO A 352 27.60 2.29 5.31
C PRO A 352 26.64 2.70 6.44
N LEU A 353 25.87 3.77 6.26
CA LEU A 353 24.91 4.25 7.26
C LEU A 353 23.67 3.34 7.33
N ALA A 354 23.24 2.83 6.17
CA ALA A 354 22.16 1.83 6.09
C ALA A 354 22.57 0.52 6.76
N GLU A 355 23.83 0.10 6.58
CA GLU A 355 24.38 -1.11 7.22
C GLU A 355 24.53 -0.95 8.73
N ILE A 356 24.98 0.21 9.24
CA ILE A 356 24.96 0.48 10.69
C ILE A 356 23.53 0.40 11.24
N SER A 357 22.53 0.91 10.49
CA SER A 357 21.13 0.81 10.90
C SER A 357 20.66 -0.64 11.01
N ARG A 358 21.02 -1.48 10.03
CA ARG A 358 20.74 -2.93 10.02
C ARG A 358 21.37 -3.63 11.23
N ASP A 359 22.63 -3.32 11.51
CA ASP A 359 23.35 -3.97 12.60
C ASP A 359 22.78 -3.51 13.96
N LEU A 360 22.33 -2.26 14.09
CA LEU A 360 21.59 -1.78 15.27
C LEU A 360 20.25 -2.50 15.45
N VAL A 361 19.52 -2.85 14.38
CA VAL A 361 18.30 -3.69 14.50
C VAL A 361 18.66 -5.01 15.19
N LYS A 362 19.67 -5.71 14.67
CA LYS A 362 20.13 -6.99 15.21
C LYS A 362 20.57 -6.88 16.67
N GLN A 363 21.29 -5.81 17.02
CA GLN A 363 21.74 -5.57 18.40
C GLN A 363 20.56 -5.26 19.34
N THR A 364 19.59 -4.48 18.89
CA THR A 364 18.38 -4.13 19.66
C THR A 364 17.58 -5.39 19.99
N ASP A 365 17.34 -6.25 18.99
CA ASP A 365 16.65 -7.53 19.20
C ASP A 365 17.46 -8.50 20.05
N LEU A 366 18.77 -8.62 19.83
CA LEU A 366 19.64 -9.48 20.64
C LEU A 366 19.60 -9.09 22.11
N LEU A 367 19.71 -7.80 22.44
CA LEU A 367 19.69 -7.31 23.81
C LEU A 367 18.35 -7.62 24.49
N TYR A 368 17.23 -7.44 23.80
CA TYR A 368 15.92 -7.78 24.33
C TYR A 368 15.75 -9.30 24.52
N LYS A 369 16.19 -10.12 23.55
CA LYS A 369 16.15 -11.60 23.64
C LYS A 369 16.99 -12.09 24.84
N LEU A 370 18.20 -11.55 25.03
CA LEU A 370 19.06 -11.88 26.18
C LEU A 370 18.44 -11.44 27.51
N ALA A 371 17.82 -10.26 27.56
CA ALA A 371 17.12 -9.81 28.76
C ALA A 371 15.91 -10.70 29.09
N CYS A 372 15.14 -11.15 28.08
CA CYS A 372 14.05 -12.10 28.28
C CYS A 372 14.54 -13.46 28.76
N ARG A 373 15.59 -14.01 28.14
CA ARG A 373 16.22 -15.26 28.58
C ARG A 373 16.67 -15.18 30.03
N LEU A 374 17.24 -14.04 30.44
CA LEU A 374 17.63 -13.80 31.83
C LEU A 374 16.43 -13.81 32.79
N ILE A 375 15.29 -13.24 32.38
CA ILE A 375 14.05 -13.22 33.17
C ILE A 375 13.47 -14.63 33.30
N ASP A 376 13.49 -15.42 32.23
CA ASP A 376 12.90 -16.76 32.19
C ASP A 376 13.70 -17.75 33.08
N GLU A 377 14.99 -17.48 33.33
CA GLU A 377 15.84 -18.21 34.28
C GLU A 377 15.62 -17.78 35.75
N LEU A 378 14.84 -16.73 36.02
CA LEU A 378 14.54 -16.32 37.40
C LEU A 378 13.56 -17.30 38.05
N PRO A 379 13.84 -17.76 39.28
CA PRO A 379 12.97 -18.73 39.94
C PRO A 379 11.60 -18.12 40.23
N SER A 380 10.55 -18.91 39.99
CA SER A 380 9.15 -18.52 40.23
C SER A 380 8.76 -18.49 41.72
N SER A 381 9.64 -18.99 42.59
CA SER A 381 9.42 -19.14 44.04
C SER A 381 9.99 -17.95 44.82
N PRO A 382 9.42 -17.57 45.99
CA PRO A 382 9.88 -16.41 46.74
C PRO A 382 11.33 -16.55 47.20
N LEU A 383 12.23 -15.78 46.61
CA LEU A 383 13.58 -15.58 47.13
C LEU A 383 13.55 -14.59 48.31
N PRO A 384 14.39 -14.78 49.35
CA PRO A 384 14.60 -13.77 50.37
C PRO A 384 15.38 -12.59 49.77
N LEU A 385 14.66 -11.61 49.23
CA LEU A 385 15.21 -10.42 48.55
C LEU A 385 15.67 -9.30 49.50
N GLY A 386 15.74 -9.56 50.81
CA GLY A 386 16.09 -8.60 51.87
C GLY A 386 14.89 -8.05 52.65
N GLU A 387 15.13 -7.46 53.83
CA GLU A 387 14.08 -6.86 54.67
C GLU A 387 13.39 -5.68 53.94
N GLY A 388 12.06 -5.71 53.88
CA GLY A 388 11.24 -4.63 53.29
C GLY A 388 10.97 -4.73 51.78
N VAL A 389 11.52 -5.72 51.06
CA VAL A 389 11.28 -5.89 49.62
C VAL A 389 10.16 -6.89 49.38
N GLY A 390 8.98 -6.41 48.99
CA GLY A 390 7.83 -7.26 48.67
C GLY A 390 8.02 -8.02 47.35
N VAL A 391 8.24 -9.34 47.41
CA VAL A 391 8.48 -10.24 46.26
C VAL A 391 7.47 -10.04 45.13
N ARG A 392 6.17 -9.96 45.46
CA ARG A 392 5.08 -9.73 44.49
C ARG A 392 5.22 -8.39 43.74
N GLY A 393 5.70 -7.35 44.43
CA GLY A 393 5.94 -6.03 43.84
C GLY A 393 7.09 -6.05 42.84
N VAL A 394 8.15 -6.82 43.10
CA VAL A 394 9.30 -6.94 42.20
C VAL A 394 8.93 -7.71 40.93
N PHE A 395 8.20 -8.83 41.03
CA PHE A 395 7.70 -9.55 39.84
C PHE A 395 6.78 -8.69 38.96
N SER A 396 5.88 -7.91 39.59
CA SER A 396 5.04 -6.95 38.86
C SER A 396 5.86 -5.84 38.19
N ALA A 397 6.93 -5.37 38.82
CA ALA A 397 7.85 -4.41 38.23
C ALA A 397 8.60 -5.00 37.02
N VAL A 398 9.12 -6.23 37.12
CA VAL A 398 9.78 -6.94 36.01
C VAL A 398 8.81 -7.15 34.84
N THR A 399 7.58 -7.58 35.10
CA THR A 399 6.58 -7.81 34.05
C THR A 399 6.25 -6.52 33.31
N ARG A 400 6.02 -5.42 34.03
CA ARG A 400 5.77 -4.10 33.42
C ARG A 400 6.98 -3.59 32.63
N ALA A 401 8.17 -3.72 33.18
CA ALA A 401 9.40 -3.31 32.51
C ALA A 401 9.70 -4.15 31.26
N ARG A 402 9.40 -5.46 31.28
CA ARG A 402 9.54 -6.35 30.11
C ARG A 402 8.61 -5.91 28.98
N LYS A 403 7.36 -5.59 29.31
CA LYS A 403 6.38 -5.07 28.34
C LYS A 403 6.82 -3.72 27.75
N ALA A 404 7.20 -2.76 28.60
CA ALA A 404 7.68 -1.46 28.13
C ALA A 404 8.93 -1.56 27.26
N ALA A 405 9.87 -2.44 27.61
CA ALA A 405 11.06 -2.69 26.80
C ALA A 405 10.73 -3.32 25.44
N ASP A 406 9.70 -4.16 25.35
CA ASP A 406 9.25 -4.75 24.07
C ASP A 406 8.59 -3.70 23.16
N GLU A 407 7.70 -2.88 23.72
CA GLU A 407 7.05 -1.77 23.00
C GLU A 407 8.11 -0.79 22.46
N ALA A 408 9.07 -0.40 23.31
CA ALA A 408 10.17 0.47 22.89
C ALA A 408 11.11 -0.20 21.87
N ARG A 409 11.38 -1.50 22.01
CA ARG A 409 12.15 -2.29 21.03
C ARG A 409 11.46 -2.28 19.67
N ALA A 410 10.17 -2.62 19.62
CA ALA A 410 9.40 -2.68 18.39
C ALA A 410 9.44 -1.34 17.65
N LEU A 411 9.22 -0.23 18.38
CA LEU A 411 9.31 1.11 17.82
C LEU A 411 10.71 1.42 17.28
N ALA A 412 11.77 1.14 18.04
CA ALA A 412 13.16 1.36 17.63
C ALA A 412 13.54 0.54 16.39
N VAL A 413 13.15 -0.74 16.36
CA VAL A 413 13.43 -1.66 15.25
C VAL A 413 12.72 -1.21 13.98
N GLU A 414 11.43 -0.89 14.05
CA GLU A 414 10.67 -0.41 12.89
C GLU A 414 11.27 0.88 12.33
N GLN A 415 11.63 1.83 13.19
CA GLN A 415 12.26 3.08 12.76
C GLN A 415 13.65 2.87 12.13
N LEU A 416 14.47 1.96 12.67
CA LEU A 416 15.77 1.60 12.10
C LEU A 416 15.64 0.87 10.75
N LYS A 417 14.60 0.04 10.56
CA LYS A 417 14.30 -0.64 9.29
C LYS A 417 14.00 0.36 8.18
N GLN A 418 13.30 1.46 8.47
CA GLN A 418 12.98 2.51 7.49
C GLN A 418 14.23 3.14 6.86
N VAL A 419 15.30 3.32 7.63
CA VAL A 419 16.57 3.87 7.12
C VAL A 419 17.13 2.98 6.00
N ARG A 420 17.21 1.66 6.23
CA ARG A 420 17.70 0.72 5.21
C ARG A 420 16.72 0.61 4.05
N TYR A 421 15.41 0.63 4.33
CA TYR A 421 14.36 0.55 3.33
C TYR A 421 14.50 1.64 2.25
N PHE A 422 14.53 2.91 2.63
CA PHE A 422 14.63 4.00 1.64
C PHE A 422 15.99 4.03 0.93
N TRP A 423 17.07 3.64 1.60
CA TRP A 423 18.35 3.44 0.91
C TRP A 423 18.26 2.34 -0.16
N ARG A 424 17.62 1.19 0.13
CA ARG A 424 17.38 0.11 -0.84
C ARG A 424 16.59 0.61 -2.04
N GLN A 425 15.58 1.47 -1.85
CA GLN A 425 14.81 2.03 -2.98
C GLN A 425 15.68 2.91 -3.89
N ALA A 426 16.53 3.77 -3.32
CA ALA A 426 17.47 4.59 -4.09
C ALA A 426 18.52 3.72 -4.80
N HIS A 427 19.09 2.75 -4.10
CA HIS A 427 20.05 1.79 -4.64
C HIS A 427 19.46 1.01 -5.82
N TRP A 428 18.27 0.42 -5.62
CA TRP A 428 17.54 -0.36 -6.63
C TRP A 428 17.40 0.39 -7.95
N LEU A 429 17.04 1.68 -7.91
CA LEU A 429 16.95 2.53 -9.10
C LEU A 429 18.33 2.77 -9.73
N THR A 430 19.30 3.22 -8.95
CA THR A 430 20.63 3.61 -9.46
C THR A 430 21.48 2.44 -9.96
N GLU A 431 21.25 1.24 -9.44
CA GLU A 431 21.89 0.01 -9.89
C GLU A 431 21.32 -0.43 -11.24
N ARG A 432 19.99 -0.41 -11.39
CA ARG A 432 19.30 -0.87 -12.60
C ARG A 432 19.33 0.16 -13.74
N PHE A 433 19.37 1.44 -13.42
CA PHE A 433 19.43 2.54 -14.39
C PHE A 433 20.61 3.48 -14.09
N PRO A 434 21.86 3.00 -14.23
CA PRO A 434 23.07 3.73 -13.79
C PRO A 434 23.30 5.04 -14.53
N GLU A 435 22.81 5.16 -15.77
CA GLU A 435 22.94 6.36 -16.60
C GLU A 435 21.72 7.28 -16.54
N ALA A 436 20.76 7.02 -15.64
CA ALA A 436 19.47 7.71 -15.57
C ALA A 436 18.74 7.77 -16.93
N LYS A 437 18.87 6.68 -17.68
CA LYS A 437 18.26 6.43 -18.99
C LYS A 437 17.69 5.03 -18.98
N LEU A 438 16.65 4.81 -19.79
CA LEU A 438 16.13 3.45 -19.96
C LEU A 438 17.20 2.58 -20.64
N CYS A 439 17.55 1.49 -19.97
CA CYS A 439 18.27 0.35 -20.51
C CYS A 439 17.47 -0.92 -20.20
N ASP A 440 17.79 -2.00 -20.90
CA ASP A 440 17.21 -3.30 -20.59
C ASP A 440 17.75 -3.79 -19.24
N VAL A 441 16.86 -4.36 -18.43
CA VAL A 441 17.16 -4.94 -17.13
C VAL A 441 16.55 -6.35 -17.10
N GLU A 442 17.42 -7.34 -16.97
CA GLU A 442 17.03 -8.74 -16.98
C GLU A 442 15.98 -9.03 -15.89
N GLY A 443 14.92 -9.74 -16.27
CA GLY A 443 13.79 -10.07 -15.41
C GLY A 443 12.86 -8.91 -15.06
N LEU A 444 13.10 -7.69 -15.56
CA LEU A 444 12.31 -6.50 -15.19
C LEU A 444 11.79 -5.71 -16.39
N VAL A 445 12.67 -5.23 -17.27
CA VAL A 445 12.26 -4.33 -18.36
C VAL A 445 13.08 -4.56 -19.62
N LYS A 446 12.40 -4.55 -20.76
CA LYS A 446 13.04 -4.58 -22.09
C LYS A 446 12.25 -3.74 -23.08
N LEU A 447 12.95 -3.02 -23.94
CA LEU A 447 12.33 -2.38 -25.10
C LEU A 447 12.34 -3.34 -26.29
N VAL A 448 11.17 -3.78 -26.72
CA VAL A 448 11.00 -4.84 -27.74
C VAL A 448 10.48 -4.24 -29.02
N ASP A 449 11.07 -4.57 -30.16
CA ASP A 449 10.56 -4.16 -31.47
C ASP A 449 9.43 -5.08 -31.97
N ARG A 450 8.72 -4.64 -33.01
CA ARG A 450 7.63 -5.44 -33.60
C ARG A 450 8.10 -6.75 -34.24
N THR A 451 9.33 -6.82 -34.74
CA THR A 451 9.84 -8.02 -35.39
C THR A 451 10.13 -9.13 -34.37
N GLU A 452 10.65 -8.77 -33.20
CA GLU A 452 10.85 -9.68 -32.07
C GLU A 452 9.50 -10.18 -31.52
N ILE A 453 8.46 -9.33 -31.51
CA ILE A 453 7.11 -9.73 -31.13
C ILE A 453 6.50 -10.73 -32.11
N GLU A 454 6.71 -10.52 -33.41
CA GLU A 454 6.22 -11.43 -34.46
C GLU A 454 6.88 -12.82 -34.35
N VAL A 455 8.19 -12.88 -34.10
CA VAL A 455 8.91 -14.14 -33.84
C VAL A 455 8.37 -14.88 -32.61
N ASN A 456 7.78 -14.16 -31.66
CA ASN A 456 7.18 -14.70 -30.44
C ASN A 456 5.65 -14.87 -30.55
N ASP A 457 5.13 -15.15 -31.74
CA ASP A 457 3.70 -15.38 -32.02
C ASP A 457 2.78 -14.25 -31.56
N TRP A 458 3.25 -13.00 -31.63
CA TRP A 458 2.52 -11.81 -31.16
C TRP A 458 2.18 -11.81 -29.66
N SER A 459 2.85 -12.66 -28.86
CA SER A 459 2.66 -12.71 -27.41
C SER A 459 3.11 -11.39 -26.76
N LEU A 460 2.27 -10.79 -25.92
CA LEU A 460 2.62 -9.57 -25.19
C LEU A 460 3.02 -9.84 -23.72
N THR A 461 3.36 -11.08 -23.39
CA THR A 461 3.82 -11.46 -22.06
C THR A 461 5.26 -10.97 -21.81
N PRO A 462 5.50 -9.98 -20.92
CA PRO A 462 6.82 -9.39 -20.68
C PRO A 462 7.89 -10.42 -20.31
N GLY A 463 7.53 -11.42 -19.51
CA GLY A 463 8.44 -12.50 -19.08
C GLY A 463 9.10 -13.28 -20.22
N ARG A 464 8.51 -13.29 -21.43
CA ARG A 464 9.15 -13.92 -22.60
C ARG A 464 10.31 -13.11 -23.16
N TYR A 465 10.35 -11.81 -22.86
CA TYR A 465 11.30 -10.86 -23.44
C TYR A 465 12.36 -10.42 -22.44
N VAL A 466 11.97 -10.20 -21.18
CA VAL A 466 12.89 -9.68 -20.15
C VAL A 466 13.80 -10.75 -19.56
N GLY A 467 13.49 -12.04 -19.74
CA GLY A 467 14.24 -13.14 -19.12
C GLY A 467 13.80 -13.43 -17.69
N VAL A 468 14.67 -14.10 -16.93
CA VAL A 468 14.43 -14.46 -15.52
C VAL A 468 15.37 -13.63 -14.67
N ALA A 469 14.83 -12.89 -13.69
CA ALA A 469 15.67 -12.12 -12.78
C ALA A 469 16.56 -13.10 -11.98
N PRO A 470 17.82 -12.75 -11.69
CA PRO A 470 18.63 -13.52 -10.75
C PRO A 470 17.92 -13.62 -9.39
N GLU A 471 18.11 -14.73 -8.69
CA GLU A 471 17.57 -14.91 -7.34
C GLU A 471 18.21 -13.86 -6.40
N GLU A 472 17.39 -12.98 -5.84
CA GLU A 472 17.80 -12.06 -4.78
C GLU A 472 17.45 -12.68 -3.43
N GLU A 473 18.45 -12.96 -2.60
CA GLU A 473 18.23 -13.35 -1.20
C GLU A 473 17.73 -12.13 -0.41
N ASP A 474 16.55 -12.23 0.21
CA ASP A 474 16.10 -11.20 1.15
C ASP A 474 16.85 -11.36 2.47
N GLU A 475 17.98 -10.67 2.61
CA GLU A 475 18.80 -10.67 3.83
C GLU A 475 18.05 -10.23 5.11
N ASN A 476 16.88 -9.59 4.96
CA ASN A 476 16.03 -9.17 6.06
C ASN A 476 14.95 -10.19 6.42
N PHE A 477 14.86 -11.32 5.70
CA PHE A 477 13.90 -12.36 6.00
C PHE A 477 14.25 -12.99 7.35
N ASP A 478 13.49 -12.63 8.39
CA ASP A 478 13.61 -13.27 9.69
C ASP A 478 12.94 -14.64 9.64
N PHE A 479 13.75 -15.66 9.33
CA PHE A 479 13.32 -17.05 9.31
C PHE A 479 12.75 -17.50 10.66
N GLU A 480 13.29 -17.00 11.78
CA GLU A 480 12.88 -17.40 13.12
C GLU A 480 11.50 -16.83 13.45
N GLU A 481 11.29 -15.54 13.20
CA GLU A 481 10.00 -14.88 13.36
C GLU A 481 8.94 -15.51 12.45
N THR A 482 9.27 -15.71 11.18
CA THR A 482 8.35 -16.35 10.22
C THR A 482 7.98 -17.78 10.66
N LEU A 483 8.94 -18.56 11.15
CA LEU A 483 8.66 -19.91 11.67
C LEU A 483 7.77 -19.88 12.91
N ARG A 484 7.97 -18.91 13.80
CA ARG A 484 7.10 -18.73 14.99
C ARG A 484 5.68 -18.33 14.58
N GLU A 485 5.53 -17.40 13.64
CA GLU A 485 4.22 -17.02 13.09
C GLU A 485 3.51 -18.24 12.47
N ILE A 486 4.23 -19.01 11.65
CA ILE A 486 3.69 -20.25 11.06
C ILE A 486 3.29 -21.24 12.16
N HIS A 487 4.06 -21.35 13.23
CA HIS A 487 3.76 -22.27 14.33
C HIS A 487 2.50 -21.84 15.10
N VAL A 488 2.37 -20.55 15.42
CA VAL A 488 1.18 -19.99 16.07
C VAL A 488 -0.05 -20.17 15.18
N GLU A 489 0.06 -19.85 13.89
CA GLU A 489 -1.04 -20.05 12.93
C GLU A 489 -1.43 -21.53 12.82
N LEU A 490 -0.45 -22.45 12.85
CA LEU A 490 -0.70 -23.88 12.81
C LEU A 490 -1.45 -24.36 14.05
N ASP A 491 -1.09 -23.86 15.24
CA ASP A 491 -1.78 -24.19 16.48
C ASP A 491 -3.22 -23.66 16.49
N ASP A 492 -3.43 -22.42 16.02
CA ASP A 492 -4.78 -21.84 15.89
C ASP A 492 -5.65 -22.66 14.91
N LEU A 493 -5.10 -23.01 13.74
CA LEU A 493 -5.79 -23.86 12.76
C LEU A 493 -6.12 -25.26 13.32
N ASN A 494 -5.22 -25.83 14.12
CA ASN A 494 -5.47 -27.11 14.79
C ASN A 494 -6.61 -26.98 15.82
N ASN A 495 -6.63 -25.89 16.60
CA ASN A 495 -7.70 -25.61 17.55
C ASN A 495 -9.06 -25.45 16.84
N GLU A 496 -9.11 -24.71 15.73
CA GLU A 496 -10.32 -24.58 14.89
C GLU A 496 -10.75 -25.94 14.33
N ALA A 497 -9.82 -26.75 13.84
CA ALA A 497 -10.11 -28.08 13.32
C ALA A 497 -10.73 -29.00 14.38
N VAL A 498 -10.25 -28.94 15.64
CA VAL A 498 -10.82 -29.68 16.76
C VAL A 498 -12.25 -29.23 17.05
N GLN A 499 -12.52 -27.91 17.04
CA GLN A 499 -13.87 -27.38 17.24
C GLN A 499 -14.83 -27.80 16.13
N LEU A 500 -14.40 -27.72 14.87
CA LEU A 500 -15.18 -28.16 13.72
C LEU A 500 -15.46 -29.66 13.77
N ALA A 501 -14.47 -30.47 14.13
CA ALA A 501 -14.65 -31.92 14.30
C ALA A 501 -15.70 -32.24 15.39
N ALA A 502 -15.67 -31.50 16.51
CA ALA A 502 -16.67 -31.64 17.56
C ALA A 502 -18.08 -31.23 17.10
N MET A 503 -18.19 -30.12 16.37
CA MET A 503 -19.46 -29.69 15.76
C MET A 503 -20.01 -30.71 14.76
N ILE A 504 -19.16 -31.24 13.88
CA ILE A 504 -19.54 -32.26 12.91
C ILE A 504 -20.06 -33.49 13.65
N LYS A 505 -19.33 -33.98 14.66
CA LYS A 505 -19.74 -35.13 15.47
C LYS A 505 -21.12 -34.90 16.10
N LYS A 506 -21.35 -33.73 16.69
CA LYS A 506 -22.66 -33.37 17.26
C LYS A 506 -23.77 -33.34 16.20
N ASN A 507 -23.50 -32.79 15.02
CA ASN A 507 -24.47 -32.77 13.92
C ASN A 507 -24.80 -34.19 13.42
N PHE A 508 -23.83 -35.11 13.40
CA PHE A 508 -24.07 -36.53 13.08
C PHE A 508 -24.95 -37.20 14.13
N GLU A 509 -24.69 -36.96 15.42
CA GLU A 509 -25.52 -37.45 16.53
C GLU A 509 -26.96 -36.91 16.45
N GLU A 510 -27.14 -35.63 16.10
CA GLU A 510 -28.46 -35.00 15.90
C GLU A 510 -29.21 -35.55 14.67
N LEU A 511 -28.49 -36.01 13.65
CA LEU A 511 -29.04 -36.66 12.46
C LEU A 511 -29.30 -38.16 12.66
N GLY A 512 -28.92 -38.74 13.80
CA GLY A 512 -29.12 -40.14 14.13
C GLY A 512 -28.25 -41.12 13.34
N ILE A 513 -27.07 -40.66 12.87
CA ILE A 513 -26.09 -41.45 12.10
C ILE A 513 -24.90 -41.83 12.99
#